data_AF-A0A225DJX9-F1
#
_entry.id   AF-A0A225DJX9-F1
#
_cell.length_a   1.000
_cell.length_b   1.000
_cell.length_c   1.000
_cell.angle_alpha   90.00
_cell.angle_beta   90.00
_cell.angle_gamma   90.00
#
_symmetry.space_group_name_H-M   'P 1'
#
loop_
_entity.id
_entity.type
_entity.pdbx_description
1 polymer ?
#
loop_
_entity_poly.entity_id
_entity_poly.type
_entity_poly.pdbx_seq_one_letter_code
_entity_poly.pdbx_strand_id
1 'polypeptide(L)'
;MFGPSTFAKLTRLNLDGNRPGDAVVIALTESARVPYLRHLELAGLELTRVAAEAIANWPTAASLRYLDLSGNSIDVSGVRALTQSPYLRDLQTLDLVVGDAGRSEILRRLWDRFGLVETIPRPGYGFRAGRLSD
;
A
#
# COMPACT_ATOMS: atom_id res chain seq x y z
N MET A 1 -8.60 -19.51 21.26
CA MET A 1 -7.63 -18.43 20.98
C MET A 1 -6.76 -18.89 19.83
N PHE A 2 -7.07 -18.49 18.59
CA PHE A 2 -6.27 -18.89 17.44
C PHE A 2 -5.02 -17.99 17.41
N GLY A 3 -3.83 -18.59 17.50
CA GLY A 3 -2.57 -17.87 17.32
C GLY A 3 -2.46 -17.30 15.90
N PRO A 4 -1.54 -16.36 15.66
CA PRO A 4 -1.36 -15.77 14.34
C PRO A 4 -1.09 -16.85 13.29
N SER A 5 -1.86 -16.81 12.20
CA SER A 5 -1.73 -17.79 11.12
C SER A 5 -0.46 -17.48 10.32
N THR A 6 0.44 -18.46 10.24
CA THR A 6 1.70 -18.31 9.51
C THR A 6 1.57 -18.91 8.13
N PHE A 7 1.60 -18.07 7.09
CA PHE A 7 1.61 -18.53 5.70
C PHE A 7 3.06 -18.59 5.18
N ALA A 8 3.78 -19.63 5.61
CA ALA A 8 5.22 -19.79 5.38
C ALA A 8 5.65 -19.98 3.91
N LYS A 9 4.72 -20.03 2.95
CA LYS A 9 5.02 -20.15 1.51
C LYS A 9 4.35 -19.08 0.65
N LEU A 10 3.56 -18.20 1.25
CA LEU A 10 2.82 -17.20 0.49
C LEU A 10 3.77 -16.10 0.02
N THR A 11 3.87 -15.91 -1.29
CA THR A 11 4.77 -14.94 -1.92
C THR A 11 4.02 -13.82 -2.64
N ARG A 12 2.75 -14.04 -2.97
CA ARG A 12 1.84 -13.07 -3.59
C ARG A 12 0.49 -13.16 -2.92
N LEU A 13 -0.12 -12.01 -2.65
CA LEU A 13 -1.46 -11.88 -2.09
C LEU A 13 -2.16 -10.74 -2.83
N ASN A 14 -3.30 -11.03 -3.45
CA ASN A 14 -4.17 -10.04 -4.06
C ASN A 14 -5.48 -10.02 -3.27
N LEU A 15 -5.84 -8.83 -2.77
CA LEU A 15 -7.09 -8.56 -2.07
C LEU A 15 -7.87 -7.43 -2.74
N ASP A 16 -7.58 -7.09 -4.00
CA ASP A 16 -8.25 -6.02 -4.75
C ASP A 16 -9.78 -6.22 -4.76
N GLY A 17 -10.55 -5.14 -4.86
CA GLY A 17 -12.00 -5.23 -5.03
C GLY A 17 -12.82 -4.81 -3.81
N ASN A 18 -13.66 -5.69 -3.25
CA ASN A 18 -14.96 -5.43 -2.57
C ASN A 18 -14.96 -4.52 -1.31
N ARG A 19 -14.37 -3.31 -1.38
CA ARG A 19 -14.44 -2.20 -0.42
C ARG A 19 -14.52 -2.63 1.05
N PRO A 20 -13.62 -3.49 1.53
CA PRO A 20 -13.63 -3.91 2.92
C PRO A 20 -13.13 -2.80 3.86
N GLY A 21 -12.57 -1.72 3.33
CA GLY A 21 -11.98 -0.62 4.09
C GLY A 21 -10.72 -1.03 4.85
N ASP A 22 -10.30 -0.20 5.78
CA ASP A 22 -9.07 -0.40 6.56
C ASP A 22 -9.06 -1.71 7.38
N ALA A 23 -10.25 -2.25 7.70
CA ALA A 23 -10.41 -3.43 8.54
C ALA A 23 -9.69 -4.67 7.98
N VAL A 24 -9.67 -4.87 6.65
CA VAL A 24 -8.97 -6.01 6.05
C VAL A 24 -7.45 -5.92 6.26
N VAL A 25 -6.90 -4.71 6.15
CA VAL A 25 -5.47 -4.46 6.30
C VAL A 25 -5.08 -4.59 7.77
N ILE A 26 -5.90 -4.05 8.68
CA ILE A 26 -5.70 -4.21 10.12
C ILE A 26 -5.68 -5.70 10.48
N ALA A 27 -6.71 -6.45 10.08
CA ALA A 27 -6.77 -7.88 10.33
C ALA A 27 -5.56 -8.63 9.73
N LEU A 28 -5.12 -8.29 8.52
CA LEU A 28 -3.94 -8.87 7.89
C LEU A 28 -2.67 -8.59 8.70
N THR A 29 -2.46 -7.34 9.11
CA THR A 29 -1.25 -6.90 9.82
C THR A 29 -1.16 -7.44 11.26
N GLU A 30 -2.29 -7.68 11.91
CA GLU A 30 -2.36 -8.23 13.26
C GLU A 30 -2.29 -9.76 13.30
N SER A 31 -2.95 -10.44 12.34
CA SER A 31 -3.19 -11.89 12.43
C SER A 31 -2.31 -12.73 11.51
N ALA A 32 -1.80 -12.17 10.41
CA ALA A 32 -1.06 -12.94 9.41
C ALA A 32 0.45 -12.72 9.54
N ARG A 33 1.19 -13.82 9.70
CA ARG A 33 2.64 -13.84 9.53
C ARG A 33 2.98 -14.34 8.14
N VAL A 34 3.46 -13.44 7.29
CA VAL A 34 3.77 -13.72 5.88
C VAL A 34 5.23 -13.39 5.56
N PRO A 35 6.20 -14.06 6.21
CA PRO A 35 7.62 -13.68 6.15
C PRO A 35 8.24 -13.74 4.75
N TYR A 36 7.57 -14.39 3.79
CA TYR A 36 8.03 -14.51 2.41
C TYR A 36 7.15 -13.76 1.40
N LEU A 37 6.18 -12.95 1.86
CA LEU A 37 5.35 -12.18 0.96
C LEU A 37 6.19 -11.13 0.25
N ARG A 38 6.15 -11.16 -1.08
CA ARG A 38 6.90 -10.25 -1.95
C ARG A 38 5.99 -9.30 -2.71
N HIS A 39 4.76 -9.70 -3.01
CA HIS A 39 3.79 -8.89 -3.75
C HIS A 39 2.48 -8.82 -2.98
N LEU A 40 2.02 -7.60 -2.73
CA LEU A 40 0.75 -7.33 -2.07
C LEU A 40 -0.05 -6.35 -2.94
N GLU A 41 -1.24 -6.78 -3.35
CA GLU A 41 -2.18 -5.97 -4.14
C GLU A 41 -3.41 -5.66 -3.27
N LEU A 42 -3.64 -4.37 -3.04
CA LEU A 42 -4.69 -3.81 -2.17
C LEU A 42 -5.46 -2.69 -2.88
N ALA A 43 -5.57 -2.76 -4.21
CA ALA A 43 -6.12 -1.69 -5.02
C ALA A 43 -7.65 -1.63 -4.93
N GLY A 44 -8.19 -0.40 -4.82
CA GLY A 44 -9.63 -0.15 -4.84
C GLY A 44 -10.41 -0.57 -3.59
N LEU A 45 -9.77 -0.63 -2.42
CA LEU A 45 -10.37 -1.10 -1.16
C LEU A 45 -10.90 0.00 -0.23
N GLU A 46 -10.89 1.26 -0.68
CA GLU A 46 -11.21 2.45 0.13
C GLU A 46 -10.27 2.62 1.34
N LEU A 47 -9.01 2.21 1.19
CA LEU A 47 -8.01 2.37 2.24
C LEU A 47 -7.74 3.84 2.53
N THR A 48 -7.53 4.15 3.80
CA THR A 48 -7.18 5.48 4.29
C THR A 48 -5.78 5.49 4.90
N ARG A 49 -5.38 6.62 5.49
CA ARG A 49 -4.14 6.72 6.25
C ARG A 49 -3.99 5.62 7.31
N VAL A 50 -5.09 5.11 7.87
CA VAL A 50 -5.07 4.09 8.93
C VAL A 50 -4.49 2.77 8.39
N ALA A 51 -4.92 2.33 7.21
CA ALA A 51 -4.33 1.16 6.56
C ALA A 51 -2.85 1.38 6.19
N ALA A 52 -2.49 2.58 5.71
CA ALA A 52 -1.08 2.89 5.41
C ALA A 52 -0.20 2.85 6.67
N GLU A 53 -0.67 3.37 7.81
CA GLU A 53 0.00 3.29 9.10
C GLU A 53 0.12 1.84 9.59
N ALA A 54 -0.90 1.01 9.39
CA ALA A 54 -0.87 -0.41 9.74
C ALA A 54 0.19 -1.15 8.91
N ILE A 55 0.23 -0.94 7.58
CA ILE A 55 1.25 -1.53 6.69
C ILE A 55 2.64 -1.04 7.08
N ALA A 56 2.79 0.26 7.39
CA ALA A 56 4.06 0.84 7.79
C ALA A 56 4.63 0.21 9.07
N ASN A 57 3.77 -0.26 9.97
CA ASN A 57 4.16 -0.91 11.22
C ASN A 57 4.15 -2.45 11.13
N TRP A 58 3.95 -3.03 9.95
CA TRP A 58 3.81 -4.48 9.81
C TRP A 58 5.17 -5.20 9.76
N PRO A 59 5.57 -5.95 10.81
CA PRO A 59 6.94 -6.46 10.90
C PRO A 59 7.29 -7.49 9.83
N THR A 60 6.29 -8.22 9.31
CA THR A 60 6.51 -9.23 8.27
C THR A 60 6.54 -8.65 6.86
N ALA A 61 6.34 -7.34 6.70
CA ALA A 61 6.52 -6.64 5.43
C ALA A 61 7.99 -6.50 5.00
N ALA A 62 8.93 -6.99 5.83
CA ALA A 62 10.38 -6.96 5.56
C ALA A 62 10.81 -7.56 4.22
N SER A 63 10.05 -8.51 3.69
CA SER A 63 10.34 -9.19 2.42
C SER A 63 9.55 -8.61 1.23
N LEU A 64 8.69 -7.62 1.48
CA LEU A 64 7.79 -7.06 0.49
C LEU A 64 8.59 -6.25 -0.53
N ARG A 65 8.40 -6.56 -1.81
CA ARG A 65 9.06 -5.89 -2.94
C ARG A 65 8.11 -5.06 -3.77
N TYR A 66 6.84 -5.45 -3.80
CA TYR A 66 5.79 -4.80 -4.57
C TYR A 66 4.57 -4.57 -3.68
N LEU A 67 4.06 -3.34 -3.65
CA LEU A 67 2.85 -2.93 -2.95
C LEU A 67 1.97 -2.07 -3.85
N ASP A 68 0.74 -2.50 -4.10
CA ASP A 68 -0.26 -1.72 -4.84
C ASP A 68 -1.32 -1.16 -3.89
N LEU A 69 -1.38 0.16 -3.78
CA LEU A 69 -2.39 0.94 -3.06
C LEU A 69 -3.19 1.84 -4.02
N SER A 70 -3.17 1.58 -5.32
CA SER A 70 -3.89 2.38 -6.32
C SER A 70 -5.41 2.33 -6.09
N GLY A 71 -6.10 3.41 -6.47
CA GLY A 71 -7.55 3.51 -6.28
C GLY A 71 -8.02 3.56 -4.81
N ASN A 72 -7.13 3.91 -3.87
CA ASN A 72 -7.46 4.14 -2.46
C ASN A 72 -7.38 5.63 -2.09
N SER A 73 -7.88 5.98 -0.90
CA SER A 73 -7.94 7.33 -0.34
C SER A 73 -6.79 7.59 0.65
N ILE A 74 -5.55 7.27 0.25
CA ILE A 74 -4.36 7.49 1.08
C ILE A 74 -3.92 8.95 0.98
N ASP A 75 -3.97 9.67 2.09
CA ASP A 75 -3.51 11.07 2.17
C ASP A 75 -1.98 11.17 2.34
N VAL A 76 -1.46 12.41 2.29
CA VAL A 76 -0.01 12.68 2.47
C VAL A 76 0.54 12.13 3.78
N SER A 77 -0.27 12.09 4.84
CA SER A 77 0.14 11.56 6.14
C SER A 77 0.32 10.04 6.08
N GLY A 78 -0.58 9.33 5.40
CA GLY A 78 -0.46 7.90 5.15
C GLY A 78 0.77 7.57 4.30
N VAL A 79 1.02 8.34 3.23
CA VAL A 79 2.25 8.16 2.43
C VAL A 79 3.50 8.44 3.27
N ARG A 80 3.46 9.45 4.13
CA ARG A 80 4.57 9.75 5.05
C ARG A 80 4.84 8.57 5.98
N ALA A 81 3.81 7.94 6.53
CA ALA A 81 3.96 6.74 7.36
C ALA A 81 4.65 5.60 6.59
N LEU A 82 4.24 5.32 5.35
CA LEU A 82 4.90 4.33 4.50
C LEU A 82 6.38 4.68 4.26
N THR A 83 6.69 5.95 3.98
CA THR A 83 8.08 6.43 3.82
C THR A 83 8.89 6.45 5.11
N GLN A 84 8.30 6.17 6.27
CA GLN A 84 8.98 6.09 7.56
C GLN A 84 9.02 4.68 8.13
N SER A 85 8.33 3.72 7.50
CA SER A 85 8.25 2.33 7.94
C SER A 85 9.63 1.69 8.14
N PRO A 86 9.98 1.15 9.32
CA PRO A 86 11.24 0.42 9.49
C PRO A 86 11.22 -0.95 8.78
N TYR A 87 10.05 -1.41 8.33
CA TYR A 87 9.85 -2.76 7.79
C TYR A 87 9.81 -2.80 6.26
N LEU A 88 9.41 -1.74 5.57
CA LEU A 88 9.39 -1.69 4.09
C LEU A 88 10.78 -1.49 3.46
N ARG A 89 11.82 -2.11 4.00
CA ARG A 89 13.22 -1.90 3.58
C ARG A 89 13.58 -2.50 2.22
N ASP A 90 12.89 -3.58 1.82
CA ASP A 90 13.13 -4.27 0.55
C ASP A 90 12.12 -3.87 -0.53
N LEU A 91 11.29 -2.85 -0.26
CA LEU A 91 10.24 -2.42 -1.18
C LEU A 91 10.88 -1.73 -2.40
N GLN A 92 10.55 -2.24 -3.58
CA GLN A 92 11.08 -1.79 -4.88
C GLN A 92 10.02 -1.06 -5.70
N THR A 93 8.74 -1.40 -5.48
CA THR A 93 7.62 -0.83 -6.24
C THR A 93 6.48 -0.51 -5.29
N LEU A 94 6.01 0.74 -5.36
CA LEU A 94 4.85 1.23 -4.63
C LEU A 94 3.94 1.98 -5.60
N ASP A 95 2.79 1.40 -5.89
CA ASP A 95 1.78 2.04 -6.72
C ASP A 95 0.77 2.75 -5.80
N LEU A 96 0.64 4.06 -5.94
CA LEU A 96 -0.36 4.85 -5.24
C LEU A 96 -0.77 6.09 -6.03
N VAL A 97 -1.93 6.64 -5.70
CA VAL A 97 -2.36 7.96 -6.19
C VAL A 97 -2.23 8.96 -5.04
N VAL A 98 -1.38 9.97 -5.21
CA VAL A 98 -1.23 11.07 -4.26
C VAL A 98 -2.01 12.28 -4.75
N GLY A 99 -2.83 12.88 -3.89
CA GLY A 99 -3.49 14.16 -4.17
C GLY A 99 -2.50 15.32 -4.35
N ASP A 100 -2.93 16.42 -4.95
CA ASP A 100 -2.03 17.48 -5.43
C ASP A 100 -1.27 18.25 -4.34
N ALA A 101 -1.83 18.36 -3.14
CA ALA A 101 -1.19 19.09 -2.04
C ALA A 101 0.03 18.32 -1.50
N GLY A 102 1.23 18.92 -1.57
CA GLY A 102 2.47 18.32 -1.04
C GLY A 102 3.02 17.15 -1.88
N ARG A 103 2.45 16.90 -3.06
CA ARG A 103 2.82 15.81 -3.98
C ARG A 103 4.31 15.80 -4.32
N SER A 104 4.92 16.96 -4.57
CA SER A 104 6.31 17.05 -5.00
C SER A 104 7.30 16.61 -3.92
N GLU A 105 7.06 17.00 -2.65
CA GLU A 105 7.93 16.61 -1.54
C GLU A 105 7.80 15.12 -1.25
N ILE A 106 6.58 14.60 -1.25
CA ILE A 106 6.35 13.20 -0.92
C ILE A 106 6.82 12.26 -2.04
N LEU A 107 6.65 12.64 -3.31
CA LEU A 107 7.22 11.90 -4.44
C LEU A 107 8.75 11.88 -4.37
N ARG A 108 9.39 12.98 -3.95
CA ARG A 108 10.85 12.99 -3.73
C ARG A 108 11.26 12.02 -2.63
N ARG A 109 10.55 11.99 -1.49
CA ARG A 109 10.83 11.03 -0.41
C ARG A 109 10.63 9.58 -0.85
N LEU A 110 9.60 9.33 -1.65
CA LEU A 110 9.35 8.03 -2.25
C LEU A 110 10.47 7.62 -3.21
N TRP A 111 10.96 8.55 -4.02
CA TRP A 111 12.11 8.34 -4.89
C TRP A 111 13.38 8.04 -4.10
N ASP A 112 13.71 8.88 -3.12
CA ASP A 112 14.92 8.72 -2.29
C ASP A 112 14.92 7.39 -1.54
N ARG A 113 13.73 6.93 -1.12
CA ARG A 113 13.60 5.74 -0.28
C ARG A 113 13.45 4.43 -1.06
N PHE A 114 12.71 4.45 -2.16
CA PHE A 114 12.33 3.24 -2.90
C PHE A 114 12.87 3.21 -4.34
N GLY A 115 13.51 4.29 -4.82
CA GLY A 115 14.07 4.36 -6.16
C GLY A 115 13.02 4.33 -7.30
N LEU A 116 11.80 4.80 -7.02
CA LEU A 116 10.63 4.58 -7.88
C LEU A 116 10.67 5.42 -9.16
N VAL A 117 10.87 4.74 -10.30
CA VAL A 117 10.62 5.29 -11.64
C VAL A 117 9.12 5.35 -11.86
N GLU A 118 8.56 6.56 -11.95
CA GLU A 118 7.19 6.92 -12.35
C GLU A 118 6.06 5.96 -12.01
N THR A 119 5.06 6.45 -11.27
CA THR A 119 3.74 5.82 -11.13
C THR A 119 3.12 5.60 -12.51
N ILE A 120 3.38 4.46 -13.16
CA ILE A 120 2.74 4.10 -14.42
C ILE A 120 1.32 3.66 -14.03
N PRO A 121 0.26 4.39 -14.42
CA PRO A 121 -1.09 3.91 -14.19
C PRO A 121 -1.25 2.55 -14.88
N ARG A 122 -1.60 1.51 -14.10
CA ARG A 122 -1.93 0.19 -14.64
C ARG A 122 -3.08 0.34 -15.65
N PRO A 123 -2.94 -0.09 -16.91
CA PRO A 123 -4.05 -0.10 -17.86
C PRO A 123 -5.12 -1.07 -17.34
N GLY A 124 -6.26 -0.54 -16.93
CA GLY A 124 -7.38 -1.32 -16.37
C GLY A 124 -8.04 -0.73 -15.13
N TYR A 125 -7.31 0.12 -14.37
CA TYR A 125 -7.92 0.94 -13.33
C TYR A 125 -8.45 2.23 -13.94
N GLY A 126 -9.73 2.21 -14.32
CA GLY A 126 -10.40 3.34 -14.93
C GLY A 126 -10.38 4.57 -14.02
N PHE A 127 -9.54 5.55 -14.36
CA PHE A 127 -9.76 6.93 -13.96
C PHE A 127 -11.07 7.40 -14.62
N ARG A 128 -12.20 7.31 -13.90
CA ARG A 128 -13.33 8.20 -14.21
C ARG A 128 -12.96 9.56 -13.62
N ALA A 129 -12.24 10.35 -14.42
CA ALA A 129 -12.19 11.79 -14.20
C ALA A 129 -13.66 12.28 -14.26
N GLY A 130 -14.26 12.49 -13.09
CA GLY A 130 -15.49 13.25 -12.99
C GLY A 130 -15.17 14.65 -13.49
N ARG A 131 -15.77 15.01 -14.63
CA ARG A 131 -15.71 16.33 -15.22
C ARG A 131 -16.04 17.35 -14.12
N LEU A 132 -15.09 18.22 -13.78
CA LEU A 132 -15.44 19.52 -13.18
C LEU A 132 -16.40 20.16 -14.17
N SER A 133 -17.67 20.18 -13.81
CA SER A 133 -18.71 20.84 -14.59
C SER A 133 -18.55 22.34 -14.33
N ASP A 134 -18.71 23.11 -15.41
CA ASP A 134 -18.40 24.54 -15.61
C ASP A 134 -18.56 25.49 -14.40
#